data_AF-X0ZBH9-F1
#
_entry.id   AF-X0ZBH9-F1
#
_cell.length_a   1.000
_cell.length_b   1.000
_cell.length_c   1.000
_cell.angle_alpha   90.00
_cell.angle_beta   90.00
_cell.angle_gamma   90.00
#
_symmetry.space_group_name_H-M   'P 1'
#
loop_
_entity.id
_entity.type
_entity.pdbx_description
1 polymer ?
#
loop_
_entity_poly.entity_id
_entity_poly.type
_entity_poly.pdbx_seq_one_letter_code
_entity_poly.pdbx_strand_id
1 'polypeptide(L)' 'MQMGKKNKEQTQFVKIKQDSAEKFLKFLKTKLPNELFLDRRIKVKHEGAYVLFPLINDMERVKE' A
#
# COMPACT_ATOMS: atom_id res chain seq x y z
N MET A 1 -8.77 -1.77 -33.79
CA MET A 1 -9.69 -1.62 -32.65
C MET A 1 -8.88 -1.79 -31.38
N GLN A 2 -8.93 -0.82 -30.47
CA GLN A 2 -8.00 -0.68 -29.33
C GLN A 2 -8.14 -1.80 -28.29
N MET A 3 -7.00 -2.19 -27.71
CA MET A 3 -6.85 -3.26 -26.72
C MET A 3 -7.61 -2.94 -25.42
N GLY A 4 -8.66 -3.71 -25.13
CA GLY A 4 -9.25 -3.77 -23.80
C GLY A 4 -8.42 -4.63 -22.87
N LYS A 5 -7.26 -4.13 -22.40
CA LYS A 5 -6.57 -4.75 -21.25
C LYS A 5 -7.46 -4.53 -20.03
N LYS A 6 -8.18 -5.58 -19.62
CA LYS A 6 -8.83 -5.67 -18.30
C LYS A 6 -7.78 -5.27 -17.25
N ASN A 7 -7.91 -4.07 -16.69
CA ASN A 7 -7.18 -3.67 -15.51
C ASN A 7 -7.59 -4.64 -14.39
N LYS A 8 -6.84 -5.74 -14.24
CA LYS A 8 -6.80 -6.45 -12.95
C LYS A 8 -6.38 -5.37 -11.95
N GLU A 9 -7.18 -5.11 -10.92
CA GLU A 9 -6.79 -4.27 -9.80
C GLU A 9 -5.40 -4.75 -9.31
N GLN A 10 -4.34 -4.08 -9.75
CA GLN A 10 -3.00 -4.39 -9.32
C GLN A 10 -2.84 -3.74 -7.97
N THR A 11 -3.02 -4.52 -6.90
CA THR A 11 -2.65 -4.07 -5.57
C THR A 11 -1.14 -3.85 -5.53
N GLN A 12 -0.74 -2.62 -5.23
CA GLN A 12 0.65 -2.29 -5.00
C GLN A 12 1.01 -2.56 -3.53
N PHE A 13 2.24 -3.00 -3.29
CA PHE A 13 2.74 -3.23 -1.95
C PHE A 13 4.06 -2.49 -1.75
N VAL A 14 4.23 -1.88 -0.57
CA VAL A 14 5.54 -1.42 -0.13
C VAL A 14 6.22 -2.56 0.62
N LYS A 15 7.41 -2.93 0.15
CA LYS A 15 8.27 -3.94 0.78
C LYS A 15 9.20 -3.29 1.78
N ILE A 16 9.01 -3.57 3.06
CA ILE A 16 9.79 -3.03 4.17
C ILE A 16 10.50 -4.18 4.90
N LYS A 17 11.75 -4.00 5.33
CA LYS A 17 12.41 -4.99 6.19
C LYS A 17 11.67 -5.13 7.51
N GLN A 18 11.54 -6.35 8.02
CA GLN A 18 10.77 -6.64 9.23
C GLN A 18 11.20 -5.79 10.44
N ASP A 19 12.52 -5.61 10.62
CA ASP A 19 13.10 -4.76 11.67
C ASP A 19 12.62 -3.29 11.61
N SER A 20 12.34 -2.79 10.40
CA SER A 20 11.88 -1.42 10.18
C SER A 20 10.36 -1.31 10.02
N ALA A 21 9.62 -2.42 10.00
CA ALA A 21 8.19 -2.44 9.70
C ALA A 21 7.37 -1.70 10.77
N GLU A 22 7.72 -1.88 12.05
CA GLU A 22 7.04 -1.19 13.15
C GLU A 22 7.30 0.33 13.12
N LYS A 23 8.56 0.73 12.87
CA LYS A 23 8.95 2.13 12.75
C LYS A 23 8.23 2.81 11.58
N PHE A 24 8.11 2.11 10.45
CA PHE A 24 7.36 2.58 9.28
C PHE A 24 5.87 2.78 9.61
N LEU A 25 5.24 1.82 10.29
CA LEU A 25 3.84 1.95 10.69
C LEU A 25 3.61 3.14 11.64
N LYS A 26 4.53 3.35 12.59
CA LYS A 26 4.48 4.50 13.50
C LYS A 26 4.64 5.82 12.74
N PHE A 27 5.59 5.88 11.80
CA PHE A 27 5.79 7.05 10.95
C PHE A 27 4.53 7.43 10.17
N LEU A 28 3.87 6.45 9.54
CA LEU A 28 2.61 6.68 8.82
C LEU A 28 1.53 7.25 9.75
N LYS A 29 1.34 6.65 10.93
CA LYS A 29 0.35 7.14 11.91
C LYS A 29 0.64 8.56 12.41
N THR A 30 1.92 8.92 12.57
CA THR A 30 2.31 10.23 13.10
C THR A 30 2.30 11.33 12.05
N LYS A 31 2.77 11.04 10.83
CA LYS A 31 2.91 12.05 9.77
C LYS A 31 1.70 12.15 8.86
N LEU A 32 0.95 11.05 8.71
CA LEU A 32 -0.16 10.93 7.77
C LEU A 32 -1.41 10.39 8.50
N PRO A 33 -1.85 11.03 9.61
CA PRO A 33 -2.97 10.54 10.41
C PRO A 33 -4.31 10.56 9.65
N ASN A 34 -4.46 11.48 8.69
CA ASN A 34 -5.69 11.72 7.95
C ASN A 34 -5.70 11.07 6.56
N GLU A 35 -4.57 10.53 6.12
CA GLU A 35 -4.46 9.88 4.81
C GLU A 35 -4.46 8.37 4.97
N LEU A 36 -5.42 7.74 4.30
CA LEU A 36 -5.48 6.29 4.20
C LEU A 36 -4.46 5.84 3.15
N PHE A 37 -3.21 5.64 3.56
CA PHE A 37 -2.14 5.14 2.68
C PHE A 37 -2.21 3.61 2.48
N LEU A 38 -2.68 2.89 3.49
CA LEU A 38 -2.73 1.44 3.49
C LEU A 38 -4.13 0.94 3.19
N ASP A 39 -4.25 0.01 2.23
CA ASP A 39 -5.53 -0.61 1.92
C ASP A 39 -5.89 -1.61 3.01
N ARG A 40 -6.78 -1.19 3.92
CA ARG A 40 -7.26 -2.00 5.05
C ARG A 40 -8.09 -3.20 4.60
N ARG A 41 -8.55 -3.24 3.35
CA ARG A 41 -9.27 -4.40 2.78
C ARG A 41 -8.31 -5.54 2.49
N ILE A 42 -7.02 -5.25 2.34
CA ILE A 42 -5.98 -6.21 1.99
C ILE A 42 -5.12 -6.46 3.22
N LYS A 43 -4.83 -7.73 3.50
CA LYS A 43 -3.97 -8.09 4.62
C LYS A 43 -2.51 -7.79 4.29
N VAL A 44 -1.78 -7.29 5.28
CA VAL A 44 -0.31 -7.24 5.27
C VAL A 44 0.22 -8.66 5.08
N LYS A 45 1.21 -8.81 4.20
CA LYS A 45 1.86 -10.10 3.95
C LYS A 45 3.28 -10.10 4.52
N HIS A 46 3.75 -11.26 4.95
CA HIS A 46 5.12 -11.45 5.40
C HIS A 46 5.85 -12.33 4.37
N GLU A 47 7.04 -11.90 3.94
CA GLU A 47 7.87 -12.59 2.96
C GLU A 47 9.31 -12.62 3.47
N GLY A 48 9.66 -13.71 4.16
CA GLY A 48 10.98 -13.86 4.78
C GLY A 48 11.29 -12.72 5.75
N ALA A 49 12.40 -12.00 5.50
CA ALA A 49 12.83 -10.86 6.30
C ALA A 49 12.08 -9.55 5.99
N TYR A 50 10.98 -9.61 5.23
CA TYR A 50 10.23 -8.44 4.77
C TYR A 50 8.74 -8.53 5.11
N VAL A 51 8.14 -7.35 5.22
CA VAL A 51 6.72 -7.12 5.41
C VAL A 51 6.22 -6.29 4.24
N LEU A 52 5.15 -6.75 3.60
CA LEU A 52 4.51 -6.15 2.44
C LEU A 52 3.25 -5.43 2.91
N PHE A 53 3.28 -4.10 2.88
CA PHE A 53 2.15 -3.25 3.23
C PHE A 53 1.33 -2.92 1.98
N PRO A 54 0.04 -3.29 1.92
CA PRO A 54 -0.80 -2.99 0.77
C PRO A 54 -1.09 -1.50 0.71
N LEU A 55 -0.86 -0.90 -0.44
CA LEU A 55 -1.18 0.51 -0.71
C LEU A 55 -2.59 0.63 -1.26
N ILE A 56 -3.26 1.73 -0.92
CA ILE A 56 -4.48 2.11 -1.64
C ILE A 56 -4.06 2.55 -3.03
N ASN A 57 -4.54 1.82 -4.04
CA ASN A 57 -4.35 2.20 -5.43
C ASN A 57 -5.43 3.21 -5.81
N ASP A 58 -5.36 4.41 -5.23
CA ASP A 58 -6.30 5.48 -5.48
C ASP A 58 -5.79 6.33 -6.63
N MET A 59 -5.95 5.82 -7.87
CA MET A 59 -5.78 6.67 -9.06
C MET A 59 -6.85 7.76 -9.14
N GLU A 60 -7.89 7.72 -8.30
CA GLU A 60 -9.00 8.68 -8.31
C GLU A 60 -8.83 9.86 -7.34
N ARG A 61 -8.02 9.74 -6.27
CA ARG A 61 -7.89 10.79 -5.25
C ARG A 61 -6.78 11.82 -5.42
N VAL A 62 -5.92 11.72 -6.45
CA VAL A 62 -4.91 12.76 -6.76
C VAL A 62 -5.47 13.78 -7.76
N LYS A 63 -6.68 14.28 -7.47
CA LYS A 63 -7.26 15.46 -8.10
C LYS A 63 -7.99 16.24 -7.01
N GLU A 64 -7.26 17.10 -6.33
CA GLU A 64 -7.75 18.38 -5.79
C GLU A 64 -6.55 19.31 -5.54
#